data_AF-A0A923RL50-F1
#
_entry.id   AF-A0A923RL50-F1
#
_cell.length_a   1.000
_cell.length_b   1.000
_cell.length_c   1.000
_cell.angle_alpha   90.00
_cell.angle_beta   90.00
_cell.angle_gamma   90.00
#
_symmetry.space_group_name_H-M   'P 1'
#
loop_
_entity.id
_entity.type
_entity.pdbx_description
1 polymer ?
#
loop_
_entity_poly.entity_id
_entity_poly.type
_entity_poly.pdbx_seq_one_letter_code
_entity_poly.pdbx_strand_id
1 'polypeptide(L)'
;MAATFLVVPQWQGSGSSRAMRLADGAEAIRGDLPASATHVVDVPSEAGTDEGSAVLRLSSLRQVRDAQLAALESISGLAITVGGDCGADLASVQHAAALNDAMALVWIDAHADLNSPEESPSHAFHGMVLRTLLGDGPEALLAGTP
;
A
#
# COMPACT_ATOMS: atom_id res chain seq x y z
N MET A 1 2.89 13.21 -21.10
CA MET A 1 2.01 13.25 -19.90
C MET A 1 2.90 13.55 -18.71
N ALA A 2 2.50 14.50 -17.85
CA ALA A 2 3.22 14.73 -16.60
C ALA A 2 2.91 13.58 -15.63
N ALA A 3 3.89 13.14 -14.86
CA ALA A 3 3.67 12.17 -13.79
C ALA A 3 3.17 12.88 -12.53
N THR A 4 2.28 12.24 -11.80
CA THR A 4 1.84 12.66 -10.47
C THR A 4 2.41 11.69 -9.44
N PHE A 5 3.05 12.22 -8.41
CA PHE A 5 3.64 11.43 -7.33
C PHE A 5 2.68 11.36 -6.15
N LEU A 6 2.47 10.15 -5.64
CA LEU A 6 1.65 9.90 -4.47
C LEU A 6 2.52 9.32 -3.36
N VAL A 7 2.83 10.13 -2.36
CA VAL A 7 3.65 9.74 -1.23
C VAL A 7 2.76 9.14 -0.16
N VAL A 8 3.03 7.89 0.19
CA VAL A 8 2.24 7.10 1.13
C VAL A 8 3.19 6.64 2.24
N PRO A 9 3.40 7.44 3.29
CA PRO A 9 4.36 7.13 4.37
C PRO A 9 3.83 6.03 5.31
N GLN A 10 3.28 4.96 4.76
CA GLN A 10 2.75 3.81 5.48
C GLN A 10 3.88 3.03 6.14
N TRP A 11 3.72 2.75 7.42
CA TRP A 11 4.65 1.93 8.18
C TRP A 11 3.94 0.78 8.91
N GLN A 12 2.60 0.84 9.00
CA GLN A 12 1.78 -0.09 9.76
C GLN A 12 1.86 -1.51 9.22
N GLY A 13 2.09 -1.69 7.91
CA GLY A 13 2.22 -3.00 7.28
C GLY A 13 3.51 -3.73 7.62
N SER A 14 4.51 -3.01 8.13
CA SER A 14 5.81 -3.60 8.48
C SER A 14 5.82 -4.27 9.85
N GLY A 15 6.38 -5.48 9.89
CA GLY A 15 6.70 -6.22 11.13
C GLY A 15 8.00 -5.77 11.80
N SER A 16 8.71 -4.78 11.24
CA SER A 16 9.98 -4.29 11.78
C SER A 16 9.81 -3.52 13.09
N SER A 17 10.72 -3.73 14.03
CA SER A 17 10.82 -2.89 15.25
C SER A 17 11.20 -1.43 14.94
N ARG A 18 11.61 -1.12 13.71
CA ARG A 18 11.97 0.22 13.23
C ARG A 18 11.02 0.70 12.13
N ALA A 19 9.81 0.16 12.06
CA ALA A 19 8.83 0.42 10.99
C ALA A 19 8.64 1.91 10.69
N MET A 20 8.59 2.79 11.70
CA MET A 20 8.40 4.23 11.50
C MET A 20 9.48 4.89 10.62
N ARG A 21 10.67 4.29 10.48
CA ARG A 21 11.71 4.80 9.57
C ARG A 21 11.31 4.69 8.09
N LEU A 22 10.33 3.86 7.77
CA LEU A 22 9.78 3.76 6.42
C LEU A 22 9.04 5.04 6.04
N ALA A 23 8.33 5.65 6.99
CA ALA A 23 7.73 6.97 6.81
C ALA A 23 8.80 8.05 6.57
N ASP A 24 9.89 8.03 7.35
CA ASP A 24 11.02 8.94 7.15
C ASP A 24 11.65 8.77 5.75
N GLY A 25 11.75 7.53 5.26
CA GLY A 25 12.27 7.21 3.93
C GLY A 25 11.38 7.76 2.80
N ALA A 26 10.06 7.55 2.91
CA ALA A 26 9.10 8.10 1.96
C ALA A 26 9.14 9.64 1.93
N GLU A 27 9.28 10.25 3.11
CA GLU A 27 9.40 11.71 3.27
C GLU A 27 10.71 12.25 2.71
N ALA A 28 11.82 11.53 2.89
CA ALA A 28 13.09 11.91 2.28
C ALA A 28 13.01 11.93 0.75
N ILE A 29 12.37 10.91 0.15
CA ILE A 29 12.13 10.89 -1.31
C ILE A 29 11.22 12.06 -1.71
N ARG A 30 10.15 12.34 -0.95
CA ARG A 30 9.26 13.48 -1.20
C ARG A 30 10.01 14.81 -1.28
N GLY A 31 11.04 15.00 -0.45
CA GLY A 31 11.88 16.19 -0.44
C GLY A 31 12.54 16.50 -1.79
N ASP A 32 12.77 15.47 -2.62
CA ASP A 32 13.39 15.59 -3.94
C ASP A 32 12.38 15.71 -5.09
N LEU A 33 11.07 15.61 -4.80
CA LEU A 33 10.00 15.62 -5.81
C LEU A 33 9.44 17.03 -6.06
N PRO A 34 8.92 17.30 -7.29
CA PRO A 34 8.27 18.57 -7.58
C PRO A 34 6.98 18.73 -6.76
N ALA A 35 6.96 19.69 -5.84
CA ALA A 35 5.82 19.93 -4.95
C ALA A 35 4.49 20.16 -5.70
N SER A 36 4.53 20.76 -6.91
CA SER A 36 3.33 21.00 -7.72
C SER A 36 2.71 19.75 -8.34
N ALA A 37 3.42 18.62 -8.32
CA ALA A 37 2.95 17.34 -8.86
C ALA A 37 3.01 16.22 -7.82
N THR A 38 3.12 16.57 -6.53
CA THR A 38 3.24 15.60 -5.44
C THR A 38 2.10 15.76 -4.46
N HIS A 39 1.39 14.66 -4.19
CA HIS A 39 0.34 14.56 -3.20
C HIS A 39 0.79 13.61 -2.09
N VAL A 40 0.42 13.91 -0.85
CA VAL A 40 0.70 13.05 0.30
C VAL A 40 -0.61 12.43 0.75
N VAL A 41 -0.63 11.12 0.93
CA VAL A 41 -1.76 10.40 1.52
C VAL A 41 -1.65 10.51 3.04
N ASP A 42 -2.76 10.89 3.68
CA ASP A 42 -2.84 10.95 5.14
C ASP A 42 -2.75 9.53 5.72
N VAL A 43 -1.64 9.26 6.43
CA VAL A 43 -1.40 8.00 7.14
C VAL A 43 -1.65 8.22 8.63
N PRO A 44 -2.43 7.36 9.31
CA PRO A 44 -2.65 7.47 10.75
C PRO A 44 -1.34 7.46 11.55
N SER A 45 -1.24 8.30 12.58
CA SER A 45 -0.13 8.24 13.53
C SER A 45 -0.17 6.98 14.40
N GLU A 46 -1.38 6.46 14.63
CA GLU A 46 -1.60 5.26 15.43
C GLU A 46 -1.38 3.98 14.62
N ALA A 47 -0.96 2.93 15.33
CA ALA A 47 -0.75 1.62 14.72
C ALA A 47 -2.05 1.01 14.17
N GLY A 48 -3.19 1.21 14.85
CA GLY A 48 -4.45 0.52 14.53
C GLY A 48 -4.59 -0.83 15.24
N THR A 49 -5.67 -1.56 14.94
CA THR A 49 -6.03 -2.86 15.51
C THR A 49 -6.08 -3.94 14.44
N ASP A 50 -6.06 -5.22 14.83
CA ASP A 50 -6.23 -6.37 13.93
C ASP A 50 -7.68 -6.60 13.47
N GLU A 51 -8.65 -5.89 14.06
CA GLU A 51 -10.09 -6.05 13.79
C GLU A 51 -10.60 -7.50 13.90
N GLY A 52 -9.96 -8.35 14.72
CA GLY A 52 -10.29 -9.77 14.86
C GLY A 52 -9.71 -10.66 13.76
N SER A 53 -8.84 -10.13 12.90
CA SER A 53 -8.16 -10.88 11.84
C SER A 53 -6.79 -11.39 12.29
N ALA A 54 -6.17 -12.24 11.46
CA ALA A 54 -4.78 -12.66 11.63
C ALA A 54 -3.76 -11.63 11.08
N VAL A 55 -4.20 -10.44 10.67
CA VAL A 55 -3.33 -9.37 10.17
C VAL A 55 -3.24 -8.24 11.17
N LEU A 56 -2.01 -7.96 11.59
CA LEU A 56 -1.75 -6.85 12.51
C LEU A 56 -2.15 -5.52 11.87
N ARG A 57 -2.76 -4.64 12.67
CA ARG A 57 -3.00 -3.23 12.30
C ARG A 57 -3.92 -3.05 11.08
N LEU A 58 -4.78 -4.03 10.80
CA LEU A 58 -5.74 -4.02 9.71
C LEU A 58 -6.56 -2.73 9.60
N SER A 59 -6.99 -2.15 10.72
CA SER A 59 -7.79 -0.91 10.71
C SER A 59 -7.07 0.26 10.03
N SER A 60 -5.76 0.42 10.31
CA SER A 60 -4.96 1.50 9.70
C SER A 60 -4.60 1.18 8.25
N LEU A 61 -4.31 -0.10 7.94
CA LEU A 61 -4.05 -0.54 6.57
C LEU A 61 -5.26 -0.27 5.65
N ARG A 62 -6.47 -0.58 6.12
CA ARG A 62 -7.71 -0.29 5.40
C ARG A 62 -7.89 1.21 5.20
N GLN A 63 -7.70 2.00 6.24
CA GLN A 63 -7.81 3.46 6.15
C GLN A 63 -6.82 4.07 5.14
N VAL A 64 -5.57 3.62 5.13
CA VAL A 64 -4.56 4.11 4.17
C VAL A 64 -4.91 3.69 2.75
N ARG A 65 -5.30 2.42 2.54
CA ARG A 65 -5.73 1.92 1.23
C ARG A 65 -6.91 2.72 0.68
N ASP A 66 -7.92 2.99 1.50
CA ASP A 66 -9.10 3.77 1.11
C ASP A 66 -8.73 5.22 0.73
N ALA A 67 -7.89 5.87 1.54
CA ALA A 67 -7.42 7.23 1.27
C ALA A 67 -6.55 7.29 0.00
N GLN A 68 -5.72 6.27 -0.23
CA GLN A 68 -4.88 6.18 -1.42
C GLN A 68 -5.69 5.95 -2.69
N LEU A 69 -6.70 5.09 -2.67
CA LEU A 69 -7.62 4.89 -3.80
C LEU A 69 -8.35 6.19 -4.15
N ALA A 70 -8.89 6.89 -3.17
CA ALA A 70 -9.57 8.17 -3.38
C ALA A 70 -8.63 9.22 -4.01
N ALA A 71 -7.36 9.24 -3.62
CA ALA A 71 -6.37 10.13 -4.23
C ALA A 71 -6.08 9.74 -5.69
N LEU A 72 -5.91 8.44 -5.97
CA LEU A 72 -5.64 7.91 -7.31
C LEU A 72 -6.77 8.19 -8.31
N GLU A 73 -8.04 8.16 -7.87
CA GLU A 73 -9.20 8.49 -8.73
C GLU A 73 -9.12 9.89 -9.36
N SER A 74 -8.43 10.83 -8.70
CA SER A 74 -8.27 12.21 -9.19
C SER A 74 -7.08 12.39 -10.14
N ILE A 75 -6.22 11.37 -10.29
CA ILE A 75 -4.99 11.46 -11.08
C ILE A 75 -5.29 11.05 -12.51
N SER A 76 -4.90 11.91 -13.45
CA SER A 76 -4.87 11.58 -14.88
C SER A 76 -3.44 11.33 -15.33
N GLY A 77 -3.22 10.24 -16.06
CA GLY A 77 -1.90 9.88 -16.57
C GLY A 77 -1.10 8.98 -15.62
N LEU A 78 0.22 9.16 -15.58
CA LEU A 78 1.11 8.27 -14.84
C LEU A 78 1.12 8.63 -13.35
N ALA A 79 0.59 7.75 -12.52
CA ALA A 79 0.76 7.80 -11.07
C ALA A 79 2.04 7.07 -10.66
N ILE A 80 2.86 7.70 -9.81
CA ILE A 80 4.05 7.10 -9.21
C ILE A 80 3.85 7.08 -7.70
N THR A 81 3.73 5.89 -7.12
CA THR A 81 3.61 5.74 -5.67
C THR A 81 5.00 5.70 -5.04
N VAL A 82 5.17 6.48 -3.98
CA VAL A 82 6.35 6.47 -3.12
C VAL A 82 5.87 5.99 -1.75
N GLY A 83 5.99 4.68 -1.55
CA GLY A 83 5.53 4.02 -0.32
C GLY A 83 6.53 4.13 0.84
N GLY A 84 6.11 3.63 2.00
CA GLY A 84 6.98 3.22 3.08
C GLY A 84 7.22 1.71 3.06
N ASP A 85 6.26 0.92 3.53
CA ASP A 85 6.24 -0.55 3.31
C ASP A 85 5.51 -0.96 2.02
N CYS A 86 5.73 -2.21 1.57
CA CYS A 86 5.10 -2.77 0.37
C CYS A 86 3.57 -2.78 0.42
N GLY A 87 2.95 -2.66 1.61
CA GLY A 87 1.51 -2.55 1.74
C GLY A 87 0.93 -1.31 1.05
N ALA A 88 1.75 -0.27 0.84
CA ALA A 88 1.37 0.93 0.08
C ALA A 88 1.16 0.64 -1.41
N ASP A 89 1.64 -0.49 -1.93
CA ASP A 89 1.49 -0.84 -3.35
C ASP A 89 0.08 -1.37 -3.67
N LEU A 90 -0.63 -1.88 -2.66
CA LEU A 90 -1.93 -2.54 -2.82
C LEU A 90 -2.92 -1.66 -3.58
N ALA A 91 -3.18 -0.45 -3.10
CA ALA A 91 -4.17 0.46 -3.69
C ALA A 91 -3.77 0.89 -5.11
N SER A 92 -2.48 1.09 -5.37
CA SER A 92 -1.99 1.48 -6.69
C SER A 92 -2.16 0.38 -7.73
N VAL A 93 -1.87 -0.86 -7.35
CA VAL A 93 -2.09 -2.00 -8.25
C VAL A 93 -3.57 -2.29 -8.43
N GLN A 94 -4.39 -2.20 -7.37
CA GLN A 94 -5.85 -2.32 -7.46
C GLN A 94 -6.44 -1.28 -8.43
N HIS A 95 -6.02 -0.03 -8.31
CA HIS A 95 -6.45 1.04 -9.21
C HIS A 95 -6.02 0.79 -10.66
N ALA A 96 -4.76 0.41 -10.88
CA ALA A 96 -4.25 0.13 -12.23
C ALA A 96 -4.95 -1.08 -12.87
N ALA A 97 -5.22 -2.14 -12.11
CA ALA A 97 -5.97 -3.30 -12.57
C ALA A 97 -7.40 -2.93 -12.98
N ALA A 98 -8.08 -2.08 -12.20
CA ALA A 98 -9.43 -1.61 -12.49
C ALA A 98 -9.51 -0.75 -13.77
N LEU A 99 -8.41 -0.11 -14.18
CA LEU A 99 -8.33 0.65 -15.43
C LEU A 99 -8.00 -0.22 -16.65
N ASN A 100 -7.45 -1.41 -16.47
CA ASN A 100 -7.00 -2.28 -17.56
C ASN A 100 -6.95 -3.76 -17.16
N ASP A 101 -7.94 -4.53 -17.60
CA ASP A 101 -8.03 -5.99 -17.38
C ASP A 101 -6.87 -6.80 -17.98
N ALA A 102 -6.10 -6.22 -18.91
CA ALA A 102 -4.91 -6.84 -19.52
C ALA A 102 -3.60 -6.43 -18.85
N MET A 103 -3.65 -5.82 -17.66
CA MET A 103 -2.46 -5.41 -16.91
C MET A 103 -1.58 -6.62 -16.57
N ALA A 104 -0.27 -6.48 -16.81
CA ALA A 104 0.74 -7.37 -16.25
C ALA A 104 1.47 -6.66 -15.12
N LEU A 105 1.57 -7.31 -13.96
CA LEU A 105 2.33 -6.82 -12.82
C LEU A 105 3.73 -7.44 -12.82
N VAL A 106 4.75 -6.60 -12.75
CA VAL A 106 6.15 -7.02 -12.52
C VAL A 106 6.51 -6.70 -11.07
N TRP A 107 6.57 -7.71 -10.23
CA TRP A 107 6.91 -7.58 -8.81
C TRP A 107 8.42 -7.76 -8.61
N ILE A 108 9.12 -6.68 -8.26
CA ILE A 108 10.57 -6.70 -8.05
C ILE A 108 10.83 -6.55 -6.56
N ASP A 109 10.98 -7.69 -5.89
CA ASP A 109 11.28 -7.76 -4.46
C ASP A 109 12.17 -8.99 -4.20
N ALA A 110 12.93 -8.97 -3.10
CA ALA A 110 13.66 -10.12 -2.62
C ALA A 110 12.72 -11.21 -2.06
N HIS A 111 11.50 -10.83 -1.65
CA HIS A 111 10.46 -11.72 -1.13
C HIS A 111 9.26 -11.74 -2.06
N ALA A 112 8.45 -12.80 -1.98
CA ALA A 112 7.29 -12.94 -2.86
C ALA A 112 6.05 -12.17 -2.38
N ASP A 113 6.00 -11.79 -1.11
CA ASP A 113 4.82 -11.20 -0.45
C ASP A 113 3.54 -12.04 -0.62
N LEU A 114 3.73 -13.36 -0.55
CA LEU A 114 2.71 -14.39 -0.76
C LEU A 114 2.31 -15.14 0.52
N ASN A 115 2.58 -14.62 1.72
CA ASN A 115 2.12 -15.30 2.94
C ASN A 115 0.60 -15.22 3.06
N SER A 116 -0.01 -16.28 3.60
CA SER A 116 -1.39 -16.22 4.09
C SER A 116 -1.46 -15.49 5.45
N PRO A 117 -2.59 -14.84 5.78
CA PRO A 117 -2.80 -14.27 7.10
C PRO A 117 -2.56 -15.28 8.24
N GLU A 118 -3.00 -16.52 8.04
CA GLU A 118 -3.01 -17.58 9.06
C GLU A 118 -1.62 -18.21 9.28
N GLU A 119 -0.79 -18.31 8.24
CA GLU A 119 0.50 -19.01 8.32
C GLU A 119 1.69 -18.04 8.37
N SER A 120 1.48 -16.75 8.16
CA SER A 120 2.55 -15.75 8.23
C SER A 120 3.23 -15.78 9.60
N PRO A 121 4.56 -15.94 9.67
CA PRO A 121 5.28 -15.98 10.94
C PRO A 121 5.30 -14.63 11.67
N SER A 122 4.99 -13.54 10.96
CA SER A 122 5.00 -12.18 11.52
C SER A 122 3.61 -11.57 11.66
N HIS A 123 2.61 -12.11 10.96
CA HIS A 123 1.28 -11.51 10.80
C HIS A 123 1.29 -10.06 10.26
N ALA A 124 2.43 -9.61 9.71
CA ALA A 124 2.61 -8.28 9.15
C ALA A 124 2.21 -8.26 7.67
N PHE A 125 1.38 -7.29 7.30
CA PHE A 125 0.74 -7.25 5.99
C PHE A 125 1.71 -7.10 4.81
N HIS A 126 2.87 -6.46 5.00
CA HIS A 126 3.84 -6.26 3.92
C HIS A 126 4.29 -7.59 3.26
N GLY A 127 4.24 -8.71 3.99
CA GLY A 127 4.54 -10.04 3.43
C GLY A 127 3.36 -10.76 2.77
N MET A 128 2.22 -10.08 2.56
CA MET A 128 0.95 -10.66 2.07
C MET A 128 0.35 -9.89 0.88
N VAL A 129 1.01 -8.82 0.43
CA VAL A 129 0.45 -7.83 -0.51
C VAL A 129 0.14 -8.48 -1.85
N LEU A 130 1.10 -9.22 -2.42
CA LEU A 130 0.90 -9.88 -3.71
C LEU A 130 -0.19 -10.96 -3.62
N ARG A 131 -0.31 -11.68 -2.51
CA ARG A 131 -1.38 -12.67 -2.32
C ARG A 131 -2.76 -12.00 -2.28
N THR A 132 -2.83 -10.86 -1.58
CA THR A 132 -4.04 -10.05 -1.50
C THR A 132 -4.46 -9.53 -2.87
N LEU A 133 -3.50 -9.11 -3.70
CA LEU A 133 -3.74 -8.71 -5.10
C LEU A 133 -4.24 -9.86 -5.99
N LEU A 134 -3.91 -11.11 -5.64
CA LEU A 134 -4.43 -12.32 -6.30
C LEU A 134 -5.80 -12.76 -5.78
N GLY A 135 -6.41 -11.99 -4.86
CA GLY A 135 -7.74 -12.27 -4.31
C GLY A 135 -7.74 -13.17 -3.08
N ASP A 136 -6.57 -13.44 -2.47
CA ASP A 136 -6.42 -14.38 -1.36
C ASP A 136 -5.71 -13.72 -0.16
N GLY A 137 -6.37 -12.69 0.38
CA GLY A 137 -5.90 -11.89 1.51
C GLY A 137 -7.04 -11.48 2.45
N PRO A 138 -6.78 -10.56 3.40
CA PRO A 138 -7.80 -10.10 4.34
C PRO A 138 -8.99 -9.49 3.60
N GLU A 139 -10.20 -9.92 3.92
CA GLU A 139 -11.44 -9.49 3.23
C GLU A 139 -11.55 -7.96 3.15
N ALA A 140 -11.19 -7.27 4.23
CA ALA A 140 -11.18 -5.82 4.34
C ALA A 140 -10.22 -5.09 3.37
N LEU A 141 -9.28 -5.81 2.74
CA LEU A 141 -8.26 -5.27 1.83
C LEU A 141 -8.40 -5.79 0.39
N LEU A 142 -9.32 -6.72 0.13
CA LEU A 142 -9.59 -7.19 -1.22
C LEU A 142 -10.16 -6.05 -2.09
N ALA A 143 -9.92 -6.13 -3.40
CA ALA A 143 -10.61 -5.24 -4.33
C ALA A 143 -12.12 -5.51 -4.22
N GLY A 144 -12.93 -4.45 -4.21
CA GLY A 144 -14.38 -4.61 -4.30
C GLY A 144 -14.72 -5.38 -5.58
N THR A 145 -15.68 -6.31 -5.49
CA THR A 145 -16.20 -6.99 -6.69
C THR A 145 -16.66 -5.92 -7.69
N PRO A 146 -16.30 -6.03 -8.98
CA PRO A 146 -16.80 -5.11 -10.01
C PRO A 146 -18.33 -5.05 -10.06
#